data_AF-A0A545ALG5-F1
#
_entry.id   AF-A0A545ALG5-F1
#
_cell.length_a   1.000
_cell.length_b   1.000
_cell.length_c   1.000
_cell.angle_alpha   90.00
_cell.angle_beta   90.00
_cell.angle_gamma   90.00
#
_symmetry.space_group_name_H-M   'P 1'
#
loop_
_entity.id
_entity.type
_entity.pdbx_description
1 polymer ?
#
loop_
_entity_poly.entity_id
_entity_poly.type
_entity_poly.pdbx_seq_one_letter_code
_entity_poly.pdbx_strand_id
1 'polypeptide(L)'
;MDTNDSPAYTGKNGARWYVSLLGGTKRRGRWPVPTDMRVLGTLGGANLDLCETDLPPGPLTLTKVSLIGGVSLRVPANVEVEAEGVRIFGGVRIEPGAATGPDTVRLKVREYSLIGGVHVQRG
;
A
#
# COMPACT_ATOMS: atom_id res chain seq x y z
N MET A 1 -4.40 6.03 21.64
CA MET A 1 -3.09 6.40 21.06
C MET A 1 -2.51 5.07 20.60
N ASP A 2 -2.88 4.66 19.39
CA ASP A 2 -2.68 3.28 18.97
C ASP A 2 -1.24 3.11 18.50
N THR A 3 -0.50 2.23 19.15
CA THR A 3 0.94 1.99 18.98
C THR A 3 1.34 1.45 17.60
N ASN A 4 0.38 1.27 16.68
CA ASN A 4 0.61 0.74 15.33
C ASN A 4 0.81 1.85 14.27
N ASP A 5 0.80 3.12 14.67
CA ASP A 5 0.93 4.27 13.78
C ASP A 5 2.39 4.69 13.50
N SER A 6 3.37 3.98 14.04
CA SER A 6 4.80 4.23 13.78
C SER A 6 5.43 3.04 13.07
N PRO A 7 6.36 3.27 12.13
CA PRO A 7 7.09 2.17 11.52
C PRO A 7 7.90 1.44 12.61
N ALA A 8 7.90 0.11 12.56
CA ALA A 8 8.76 -0.72 13.42
C ALA A 8 10.24 -0.47 13.12
N TYR A 9 10.58 -0.13 11.87
CA TYR A 9 11.95 0.17 11.45
C TYR A 9 11.96 1.12 10.26
N THR A 10 12.91 2.08 10.26
CA THR A 10 13.22 2.90 9.08
C THR A 10 14.61 2.54 8.57
N GLY A 11 14.67 2.03 7.34
CA GLY A 11 15.93 1.67 6.68
C GLY A 11 16.76 2.90 6.32
N LYS A 12 18.07 2.70 6.12
CA LYS A 12 19.00 3.75 5.66
C LYS A 12 18.61 4.38 4.32
N ASN A 13 17.83 3.67 3.50
CA ASN A 13 17.27 4.15 2.24
C ASN A 13 15.92 4.90 2.41
N GLY A 14 15.48 5.16 3.64
CA GLY A 14 14.19 5.79 3.94
C GLY A 14 12.99 4.84 3.91
N ALA A 15 13.18 3.55 3.62
CA ALA A 15 12.09 2.57 3.60
C ALA A 15 11.51 2.37 5.00
N ARG A 16 10.19 2.52 5.13
CA ARG A 16 9.47 2.35 6.40
C ARG A 16 8.81 0.97 6.47
N TRP A 17 9.20 0.19 7.47
CA TRP A 17 8.69 -1.16 7.71
C TRP A 17 7.63 -1.17 8.78
N TYR A 18 6.49 -1.79 8.48
CA TYR A 18 5.40 -2.06 9.39
C TYR A 18 5.29 -3.57 9.55
N VAL A 19 5.43 -4.07 10.78
CA VAL A 19 5.46 -5.50 11.06
C VAL A 19 4.33 -5.85 12.02
N SER A 20 3.47 -6.78 11.63
CA SER A 20 2.33 -7.22 12.43
C SER A 20 2.07 -8.70 12.23
N LEU A 21 2.12 -9.49 13.30
CA LEU A 21 1.83 -10.93 13.21
C LEU A 21 0.32 -11.19 13.08
N LEU A 22 -0.49 -10.48 13.86
CA LEU A 22 -1.95 -10.57 13.83
C LEU A 22 -2.53 -9.18 13.64
N GLY A 23 -3.29 -9.00 12.55
CA GLY A 23 -3.80 -7.69 12.16
C GLY A 23 -2.92 -7.03 11.09
N GLY A 24 -3.30 -5.83 10.69
CA GLY A 24 -2.74 -5.16 9.52
C GLY A 24 -2.39 -3.70 9.75
N THR A 25 -1.81 -3.07 8.73
CA THR A 25 -1.63 -1.62 8.70
C THR A 25 -2.92 -0.99 8.18
N LYS A 26 -3.52 -0.09 8.96
CA LYS A 26 -4.69 0.70 8.52
C LYS A 26 -4.34 2.17 8.61
N ARG A 27 -4.48 2.92 7.51
CA ARG A 27 -4.26 4.37 7.48
C ARG A 27 -5.38 5.04 6.72
N ARG A 28 -5.95 6.09 7.33
CA ARG A 28 -6.99 6.91 6.75
C ARG A 28 -6.79 8.36 7.15
N GLY A 29 -7.25 9.30 6.33
CA GLY A 29 -7.10 10.72 6.55
C GLY A 29 -5.74 11.25 6.12
N ARG A 30 -5.31 12.38 6.69
CA ARG A 30 -4.03 13.00 6.37
C ARG A 30 -2.90 12.37 7.19
N TRP A 31 -1.97 11.69 6.52
CA TRP A 31 -0.82 11.04 7.15
C TRP A 31 0.39 11.03 6.22
N PRO A 32 1.62 11.17 6.73
CA PRO A 32 2.80 11.27 5.88
C PRO A 32 3.10 9.93 5.17
N VAL A 33 2.84 9.87 3.87
CA VAL A 33 3.08 8.69 3.03
C VAL A 33 4.58 8.57 2.72
N PRO A 34 5.27 7.50 3.12
CA PRO A 34 6.65 7.27 2.71
C PRO A 34 6.70 6.83 1.25
N THR A 35 7.79 7.18 0.57
CA THR A 35 8.06 6.77 -0.82
C THR A 35 8.31 5.26 -0.97
N ASP A 36 8.87 4.60 0.05
CA ASP A 36 8.99 3.13 0.15
C ASP A 36 8.35 2.65 1.45
N MET A 37 7.17 2.03 1.33
CA MET A 37 6.44 1.41 2.41
C MET A 37 6.54 -0.12 2.31
N ARG A 38 6.86 -0.77 3.43
CA ARG A 38 6.93 -2.23 3.50
C ARG A 38 6.07 -2.76 4.63
N VAL A 39 5.15 -3.67 4.34
CA VAL A 39 4.25 -4.28 5.30
C VAL A 39 4.52 -5.78 5.34
N LEU A 40 4.95 -6.27 6.50
CA LEU A 40 5.25 -7.68 6.73
C LEU A 40 4.33 -8.23 7.82
N GLY A 41 3.69 -9.36 7.57
CA GLY A 41 2.87 -10.00 8.58
C GLY A 41 2.49 -11.43 8.24
N THR A 42 1.94 -12.17 9.19
CA THR A 42 1.46 -13.53 8.91
C THR A 42 -0.02 -13.52 8.57
N LEU A 43 -0.84 -12.87 9.40
CA LEU A 43 -2.28 -12.72 9.21
C LEU A 43 -2.69 -11.24 9.22
N GLY A 44 -3.01 -10.70 8.06
CA GLY A 44 -3.44 -9.30 7.92
C GLY A 44 -3.08 -8.67 6.58
N GLY A 45 -3.54 -7.44 6.40
CA GLY A 45 -3.37 -6.70 5.16
C GLY A 45 -2.91 -5.27 5.37
N ALA A 46 -2.78 -4.54 4.26
CA ALA A 46 -2.62 -3.09 4.26
C ALA A 46 -3.93 -2.47 3.76
N ASN A 47 -4.61 -1.68 4.59
CA ASN A 47 -5.77 -0.89 4.19
C ASN A 47 -5.41 0.59 4.26
N LEU A 48 -5.20 1.20 3.11
CA LEU A 48 -4.64 2.55 3.01
C LEU A 48 -5.57 3.44 2.20
N ASP A 49 -5.86 4.62 2.74
CA ASP A 49 -6.53 5.71 2.03
C ASP A 49 -5.50 6.79 1.70
N LEU A 50 -5.33 7.06 0.41
CA LEU A 50 -4.44 8.08 -0.13
C LEU A 50 -5.20 9.31 -0.65
N CYS A 51 -6.54 9.35 -0.55
CA CYS A 51 -7.34 10.44 -1.11
C CYS A 51 -7.25 11.74 -0.30
N GLU A 52 -7.05 11.65 1.01
CA GLU A 52 -7.01 12.80 1.92
C GLU A 52 -5.57 13.20 2.32
N THR A 53 -4.56 12.70 1.59
CA THR A 53 -3.16 12.89 1.96
C THR A 53 -2.32 13.51 0.85
N ASP A 54 -1.30 14.26 1.25
CA ASP A 54 -0.32 14.84 0.35
C ASP A 54 0.70 13.77 -0.03
N LEU A 55 0.67 13.34 -1.29
CA LEU A 55 1.62 12.36 -1.80
C LEU A 55 2.98 13.02 -2.05
N PRO A 56 4.09 12.41 -1.61
CA PRO A 56 5.41 12.94 -1.90
C PRO A 56 5.70 12.89 -3.41
N PRO A 57 6.55 13.79 -3.92
CA PRO A 57 6.94 13.78 -5.33
C PRO A 57 7.73 12.51 -5.67
N GLY A 58 7.46 11.95 -6.84
CA GLY A 58 8.16 10.78 -7.37
C GLY A 58 7.40 9.46 -7.19
N PRO A 59 8.03 8.33 -7.56
CA PRO A 59 7.38 7.02 -7.51
C PRO A 59 7.23 6.53 -6.07
N LEU A 60 6.04 6.00 -5.79
CA LEU A 60 5.71 5.34 -4.53
C LEU A 60 5.81 3.83 -4.71
N THR A 61 6.34 3.13 -3.72
CA THR A 61 6.36 1.66 -3.67
C THR A 61 5.74 1.17 -2.38
N LEU A 62 4.74 0.29 -2.49
CA LEU A 62 4.17 -0.47 -1.40
C LEU A 62 4.53 -1.95 -1.59
N THR A 63 5.41 -2.49 -0.75
CA THR A 63 5.72 -3.92 -0.72
C THR A 63 5.00 -4.57 0.43
N LYS A 64 4.17 -5.58 0.17
CA LYS A 64 3.49 -6.36 1.18
C LYS A 64 3.82 -7.84 1.03
N VAL A 65 4.14 -8.48 2.16
CA VAL A 65 4.40 -9.92 2.25
C VAL A 65 3.56 -10.49 3.39
N SER A 66 2.68 -11.46 3.11
CA SER A 66 2.01 -12.21 4.17
C SER A 66 1.57 -13.63 3.79
N LEU A 67 1.19 -14.45 4.77
CA LEU A 67 0.53 -15.73 4.48
C LEU A 67 -0.94 -15.48 4.09
N ILE A 68 -1.69 -14.78 4.93
CA ILE A 68 -3.11 -14.48 4.70
C ILE A 68 -3.36 -12.98 4.79
N GLY A 69 -4.15 -12.45 3.86
CA GLY A 69 -4.54 -11.05 3.76
C GLY A 69 -3.96 -10.37 2.53
N GLY A 70 -4.44 -9.18 2.20
CA GLY A 70 -4.12 -8.49 0.95
C GLY A 70 -3.83 -6.99 1.12
N VAL A 71 -3.86 -6.28 0.00
CA VAL A 71 -3.79 -4.82 -0.03
C VAL A 71 -5.16 -4.28 -0.46
N SER A 72 -5.72 -3.38 0.32
CA SER A 72 -6.89 -2.57 -0.03
C SER A 72 -6.46 -1.13 -0.04
N LEU A 73 -6.65 -0.47 -1.18
CA LEU A 73 -6.08 0.84 -1.43
C LEU A 73 -7.17 1.74 -2.02
N ARG A 74 -7.36 2.92 -1.44
CA ARG A 74 -8.10 3.99 -2.07
C ARG A 74 -7.13 5.04 -2.58
N VAL A 75 -7.23 5.39 -3.86
CA VAL A 75 -6.32 6.33 -4.51
C VAL A 75 -7.07 7.50 -5.15
N PRO A 76 -6.49 8.71 -5.14
CA PRO A 76 -7.04 9.83 -5.88
C PRO A 76 -6.88 9.62 -7.40
N ALA A 77 -7.64 10.38 -8.20
CA ALA A 77 -7.68 10.25 -9.66
C ALA A 77 -6.32 10.47 -10.35
N ASN A 78 -5.43 11.26 -9.74
CA ASN A 78 -4.09 11.56 -10.26
C ASN A 78 -3.04 10.48 -9.93
N VAL A 79 -3.44 9.34 -9.36
CA VAL A 79 -2.54 8.21 -9.08
C VAL A 79 -2.74 7.08 -10.09
N GLU A 80 -1.63 6.69 -10.71
CA GLU A 80 -1.51 5.51 -11.54
C GLU A 80 -1.02 4.35 -10.66
N VAL A 81 -1.75 3.23 -10.66
CA VAL A 81 -1.42 2.07 -9.82
C VAL A 81 -1.02 0.89 -10.69
N GLU A 82 0.17 0.35 -10.42
CA GLU A 82 0.69 -0.88 -11.02
C GLU A 82 0.81 -1.94 -9.92
N ALA A 83 0.20 -3.11 -10.11
CA ALA A 83 0.29 -4.20 -9.14
C ALA A 83 1.10 -5.38 -9.72
N GLU A 84 2.11 -5.83 -8.99
CA GLU A 84 2.94 -6.99 -9.32
C GLU A 84 3.11 -7.92 -8.11
N GLY A 85 3.77 -9.06 -8.32
CA GLY A 85 4.07 -10.05 -7.29
C GLY A 85 3.24 -11.33 -7.41
N VAL A 86 3.50 -12.26 -6.48
CA VAL A 86 3.01 -13.65 -6.53
C VAL A 86 1.90 -13.86 -5.51
N ARG A 87 0.79 -14.43 -5.97
CA ARG A 87 -0.36 -14.81 -5.14
C ARG A 87 -0.74 -16.23 -5.50
N ILE A 88 -0.86 -17.11 -4.51
CA ILE A 88 -1.30 -18.49 -4.79
C ILE A 88 -2.83 -18.54 -4.87
N PHE A 89 -3.53 -17.90 -3.93
CA PHE A 89 -4.99 -17.78 -3.93
C PHE A 89 -5.43 -16.31 -3.87
N GLY A 90 -6.30 -15.92 -4.80
CA GLY A 90 -6.90 -14.60 -4.90
C GLY A 90 -6.56 -13.89 -6.22
N GLY A 91 -6.53 -12.56 -6.23
CA GLY A 91 -6.35 -11.82 -7.48
C GLY A 91 -6.14 -10.32 -7.31
N VAL A 92 -6.01 -9.64 -8.46
CA VAL A 92 -5.85 -8.20 -8.54
C VAL A 92 -7.11 -7.60 -9.16
N ARG A 93 -7.69 -6.60 -8.51
CA ARG A 93 -8.77 -5.77 -9.03
C ARG A 93 -8.36 -4.32 -8.88
N ILE A 94 -8.20 -3.64 -10.02
CA ILE A 94 -7.91 -2.21 -10.07
C ILE A 94 -9.07 -1.54 -10.77
N GLU A 95 -9.72 -0.60 -10.09
CA GLU A 95 -10.79 0.18 -10.68
C GLU A 95 -10.26 1.00 -11.88
N PRO A 96 -10.93 0.92 -13.05
CA PRO A 96 -10.46 1.57 -14.25
C PRO A 96 -10.39 3.09 -14.09
N GLY A 97 -9.40 3.69 -14.73
CA GLY A 97 -9.16 5.12 -14.73
C GLY A 97 -7.70 5.41 -15.02
N ALA A 98 -7.41 6.46 -15.77
CA ALA A 98 -6.05 6.87 -16.12
C ALA A 98 -5.73 8.16 -15.39
N ALA A 99 -4.68 8.14 -14.57
CA ALA A 99 -4.07 9.39 -14.13
C ALA A 99 -3.42 10.03 -15.36
N THR A 100 -3.84 11.24 -15.68
CA THR A 100 -3.41 11.93 -16.89
C THR A 100 -2.92 13.32 -16.50
N GLY A 101 -1.70 13.67 -16.94
CA GLY A 101 -1.12 14.99 -16.71
C GLY A 101 0.22 14.96 -15.98
N PRO A 102 0.91 16.11 -15.93
CA PRO A 102 2.26 16.24 -15.35
C PRO A 102 2.34 15.90 -13.85
N ASP A 103 1.22 16.00 -13.13
CA ASP A 103 1.13 15.71 -11.68
C ASP A 103 0.74 14.25 -11.37
N THR A 104 0.90 13.35 -12.34
CA THR A 104 0.61 11.93 -12.17
C THR A 104 1.62 11.29 -11.22
N VAL A 105 1.12 10.73 -10.12
CA VAL A 105 1.93 9.97 -9.16
C VAL A 105 1.82 8.48 -9.49
N ARG A 106 2.95 7.81 -9.64
CA ARG A 106 2.99 6.36 -9.88
C ARG A 106 3.13 5.63 -8.55
N LEU A 107 2.21 4.71 -8.29
CA LEU A 107 2.24 3.83 -7.12
C LEU A 107 2.37 2.38 -7.57
N LYS A 108 3.52 1.78 -7.23
CA LYS A 108 3.80 0.39 -7.48
C LYS A 108 3.48 -0.46 -6.26
N VAL A 109 2.56 -1.40 -6.40
CA VAL A 109 2.15 -2.35 -5.36
C VAL A 109 2.78 -3.70 -5.63
N ARG A 110 3.75 -4.09 -4.80
CA ARG A 110 4.38 -5.42 -4.80
C ARG A 110 3.75 -6.27 -3.74
N GLU A 111 3.00 -7.28 -4.14
CA GLU A 111 2.24 -8.10 -3.20
C GLU A 111 2.60 -9.58 -3.34
N TYR A 112 3.06 -10.16 -2.24
CA TYR A 112 3.43 -11.57 -2.12
C TYR A 112 2.57 -12.23 -1.04
N SER A 113 1.72 -13.19 -1.43
CA SER A 113 0.92 -13.94 -0.47
C SER A 113 0.51 -15.35 -0.88
N LEU A 114 0.20 -16.16 0.14
CA LEU A 114 -0.45 -17.46 -0.08
C LEU A 114 -1.95 -17.26 -0.33
N ILE A 115 -2.65 -16.49 0.51
CA ILE A 115 -4.08 -16.18 0.37
C ILE A 115 -4.29 -14.67 0.49
N GLY A 116 -4.67 -14.00 -0.59
CA GLY A 116 -4.79 -12.56 -0.60
C GLY A 116 -5.00 -11.96 -1.97
N GLY A 117 -5.10 -10.64 -2.03
CA GLY A 117 -5.31 -9.93 -3.27
C GLY A 117 -4.96 -8.47 -3.16
N VAL A 118 -4.95 -7.79 -4.30
CA VAL A 118 -4.83 -6.33 -4.37
C VAL A 118 -6.17 -5.79 -4.85
N HIS A 119 -6.78 -4.91 -4.07
CA HIS A 119 -8.00 -4.21 -4.43
C HIS A 119 -7.74 -2.71 -4.39
N VAL A 120 -7.90 -2.07 -5.53
CA VAL A 120 -7.71 -0.62 -5.69
C VAL A 120 -9.02 0.00 -6.08
N GLN A 121 -9.47 0.98 -5.29
CA GLN A 121 -10.63 1.81 -5.57
C GLN A 121 -10.18 3.24 -5.84
N ARG A 122 -10.84 3.90 -6.78
CA ARG A 122 -10.63 5.33 -7.04
C ARG A 122 -11.60 6.13 -6.16
N GLY A 123 -11.05 7.14 -5.48
CA GLY A 123 -11.83 8.08 -4.68
C GLY A 123 -12.31 9.28 -5.48
#